data_AF-W2CDS1-F1
#
_entry.id   AF-W2CDS1-F1
#
_cell.length_a   1.000
_cell.length_b   1.000
_cell.length_c   1.000
_cell.angle_alpha   90.00
_cell.angle_beta   90.00
_cell.angle_gamma   90.00
#
_symmetry.space_group_name_H-M   'P 1'
#
loop_
_entity.id
_entity.type
_entity.pdbx_description
1 polymer ?
#
loop_
_entity_poly.entity_id
_entity_poly.type
_entity_poly.pdbx_seq_one_letter_code
_entity_poly.pdbx_strand_id
1 'polypeptide(L)'
;MQMIKDEPWFAAKDVCELLGLDDSRQAVSRLDDDEKGVINSDTLGGKQELTFVNESGMYALIFQSRKPQARAFQRWVTGEVLPSLRKYGYYVAPGAQLTDEQREELERVMMGRMRRYLSRRDYIQVARSTGYPVWFVQRVVAGQAGSVMLALQERALKNCQEHVNPLSEARMTSVIERLS
;
A
#
# COMPACT_ATOMS: atom_id res chain seq x y z
N MET A 1 17.73 -10.07 -10.04
CA MET A 1 17.24 -8.76 -9.54
C MET A 1 18.44 -7.84 -9.40
N GLN A 2 18.34 -6.60 -9.85
CA GLN A 2 19.35 -5.57 -9.68
C GLN A 2 18.76 -4.35 -8.98
N MET A 3 19.58 -3.59 -8.25
CA MET A 3 19.16 -2.34 -7.60
C MET A 3 19.67 -1.15 -8.42
N ILE A 4 18.76 -0.30 -8.89
CA ILE A 4 19.10 0.90 -9.67
C ILE A 4 18.36 2.08 -9.03
N LYS A 5 19.11 3.11 -8.60
CA LYS A 5 18.55 4.29 -7.91
C LYS A 5 17.63 3.90 -6.73
N ASP A 6 18.04 2.89 -5.96
CA ASP A 6 17.29 2.33 -4.83
C ASP A 6 15.95 1.67 -5.19
N GLU A 7 15.68 1.43 -6.48
CA GLU A 7 14.52 0.67 -6.95
C GLU A 7 14.95 -0.74 -7.39
N PRO A 8 14.12 -1.77 -7.12
CA PRO A 8 14.38 -3.12 -7.59
C PRO A 8 13.98 -3.27 -9.06
N TRP A 9 14.89 -3.85 -9.85
CA TRP A 9 14.70 -4.18 -11.26
C TRP A 9 14.78 -5.69 -11.47
N PHE A 10 13.82 -6.23 -12.23
CA PHE A 10 13.62 -7.65 -12.47
C PHE A 10 13.85 -7.98 -13.94
N ALA A 11 14.52 -9.10 -14.23
CA ALA A 11 14.70 -9.53 -15.61
C ALA A 11 13.33 -9.83 -16.22
N ALA A 12 12.99 -9.14 -17.31
CA ALA A 12 11.64 -9.19 -17.86
C ALA A 12 11.27 -10.59 -18.35
N LYS A 13 12.26 -11.32 -18.85
CA LYS A 13 12.12 -12.72 -19.27
C LYS A 13 11.65 -13.61 -18.13
N ASP A 14 12.31 -13.55 -16.98
CA ASP A 14 11.99 -14.38 -15.81
C ASP A 14 10.58 -14.06 -15.28
N VAL A 15 10.22 -12.78 -15.24
CA VAL A 15 8.87 -12.34 -14.83
C VAL A 15 7.82 -12.88 -15.81
N CYS A 16 8.06 -12.79 -17.11
CA CYS A 16 7.13 -13.30 -18.13
C CYS A 16 6.97 -14.82 -18.05
N GLU A 17 8.06 -15.57 -17.90
CA GLU A 17 8.04 -17.03 -17.74
C GLU A 17 7.24 -17.43 -16.49
N LEU A 18 7.50 -16.77 -15.35
CA LEU A 18 6.77 -16.98 -14.11
C LEU A 18 5.28 -16.71 -14.27
N LEU A 19 4.90 -15.69 -15.04
CA LEU A 19 3.52 -15.32 -15.34
C LEU A 19 2.89 -16.11 -16.48
N GLY A 20 3.66 -16.95 -17.20
CA GLY A 20 3.18 -17.74 -18.34
C GLY A 20 2.80 -16.86 -19.52
N LEU A 21 3.55 -15.79 -19.73
CA LEU A 21 3.43 -14.89 -20.87
C LEU A 21 4.41 -15.37 -21.94
N ASP A 22 3.92 -16.17 -22.89
CA ASP A 22 4.74 -16.83 -23.92
C ASP A 22 5.49 -15.82 -24.81
N ASP A 23 4.86 -14.67 -25.10
CA ASP A 23 5.48 -13.58 -25.84
C ASP A 23 5.92 -12.45 -24.89
N SER A 24 7.10 -12.62 -24.30
CA SER A 24 7.70 -11.64 -23.40
C SER A 24 7.97 -10.30 -24.07
N ARG A 25 8.30 -10.28 -25.38
CA ARG A 25 8.52 -9.02 -26.11
C ARG A 25 7.23 -8.24 -26.25
N GLN A 26 6.12 -8.91 -26.62
CA GLN A 26 4.82 -8.27 -26.70
C GLN A 26 4.31 -7.82 -25.33
N ALA A 27 4.54 -8.61 -24.28
CA ALA A 27 4.13 -8.24 -22.93
C ALA A 27 4.85 -6.95 -22.47
N VAL A 28 6.17 -6.89 -22.66
CA VAL A 28 7.00 -5.75 -22.26
C VAL A 28 6.78 -4.53 -23.16
N SER A 29 6.44 -4.72 -24.44
CA SER A 29 6.18 -3.59 -25.33
C SER A 29 4.94 -2.77 -24.95
N ARG A 30 4.07 -3.31 -24.09
CA ARG A 30 2.88 -2.63 -23.56
C ARG A 30 3.16 -1.81 -22.29
N LEU A 31 4.35 -1.95 -21.71
CA LEU A 31 4.76 -1.17 -20.56
C LEU A 31 5.21 0.22 -20.99
N ASP A 32 5.03 1.19 -20.10
CA ASP A 32 5.51 2.55 -20.33
C ASP A 32 7.05 2.60 -20.32
N ASP A 33 7.62 3.65 -20.91
CA ASP A 33 9.07 3.74 -21.10
C ASP A 33 9.85 3.93 -19.79
N ASP A 34 9.21 4.41 -18.72
CA ASP A 34 9.77 4.49 -17.38
C ASP A 34 9.65 3.18 -16.58
N GLU A 35 8.88 2.21 -17.06
CA GLU A 35 8.67 0.91 -16.41
C GLU A 35 9.65 -0.18 -16.88
N LYS A 36 10.40 0.08 -17.95
CA LYS A 36 11.29 -0.88 -18.62
C LYS A 36 12.64 -0.25 -18.98
N GLY A 37 13.66 -1.08 -19.17
CA GLY A 37 14.99 -0.62 -19.54
C GLY A 37 15.91 -1.74 -19.95
N VAL A 38 16.97 -1.41 -20.69
CA VAL A 38 18.02 -2.35 -21.08
C VAL A 38 19.19 -2.21 -20.12
N ILE A 39 19.61 -3.32 -19.53
CA ILE A 39 20.70 -3.39 -18.58
C ILE A 39 21.71 -4.41 -19.06
N ASN A 40 22.99 -4.03 -19.03
CA ASN A 40 24.09 -4.95 -19.24
C ASN A 40 24.22 -5.89 -18.04
N SER A 41 23.99 -7.18 -18.26
CA SER A 41 24.08 -8.20 -17.23
C SER A 41 25.13 -9.24 -17.61
N ASP A 42 25.92 -9.66 -16.63
CA ASP A 42 26.80 -10.81 -16.79
C ASP A 42 25.96 -12.09 -16.76
N THR A 43 26.04 -12.88 -17.83
CA THR A 43 25.36 -14.19 -17.95
C THR A 43 26.40 -15.29 -18.15
N LEU A 44 25.97 -16.56 -18.15
CA LEU A 44 26.84 -17.69 -18.49
C LEU A 44 27.44 -17.58 -19.91
N GLY A 45 26.80 -16.83 -20.81
CA GLY A 45 27.28 -16.53 -22.15
C GLY A 45 28.13 -15.24 -22.25
N GLY A 46 28.49 -14.63 -21.12
CA GLY A 46 29.17 -13.34 -21.06
C GLY A 46 28.21 -12.15 -20.87
N LYS A 47 28.71 -10.94 -21.13
CA LYS A 47 27.92 -9.71 -21.03
C LYS A 47 26.84 -9.67 -22.09
N GLN A 48 25.59 -9.58 -21.65
CA GLN A 48 24.43 -9.49 -22.52
C GLN A 48 23.56 -8.32 -22.11
N GLU A 49 23.01 -7.63 -23.10
CA GLU A 49 21.97 -6.63 -22.91
C GLU A 49 20.63 -7.35 -22.72
N LEU A 50 20.07 -7.23 -21.52
CA LEU A 50 18.79 -7.83 -21.16
C LEU A 50 17.78 -6.75 -20.82
N THR A 51 16.52 -7.00 -21.16
CA THR A 51 15.42 -6.14 -20.75
C THR A 51 15.04 -6.43 -19.30
N PHE A 52 14.96 -5.39 -18.50
CA PHE A 52 14.46 -5.42 -17.14
C PHE A 52 13.23 -4.53 -17.00
N VAL A 53 12.42 -4.83 -16.00
CA VAL A 53 11.26 -4.04 -15.59
C VAL A 53 11.42 -3.64 -14.13
N ASN A 54 10.98 -2.44 -13.77
CA ASN A 54 10.94 -2.00 -12.38
C ASN A 54 9.72 -2.60 -11.65
N GLU A 55 9.51 -2.21 -10.39
CA GLU A 55 8.38 -2.68 -9.60
C GLU A 55 7.01 -2.30 -10.21
N SER A 56 6.88 -1.09 -10.78
CA SER A 56 5.66 -0.66 -11.48
C SER A 56 5.34 -1.57 -12.66
N GLY A 57 6.30 -1.76 -13.56
CA GLY A 57 6.16 -2.63 -14.73
C GLY A 57 5.88 -4.09 -14.35
N MET A 58 6.49 -4.58 -13.27
CA MET A 58 6.19 -5.91 -12.74
C MET A 58 4.72 -6.03 -12.31
N TYR A 59 4.18 -5.06 -11.57
CA TYR A 59 2.77 -5.07 -11.18
C TYR A 59 1.83 -4.95 -12.38
N ALA A 60 2.18 -4.13 -13.37
CA ALA A 60 1.43 -4.02 -14.63
C ALA A 60 1.33 -5.37 -15.36
N LEU A 61 2.43 -6.14 -15.42
CA LEU A 61 2.45 -7.48 -15.99
C LEU A 61 1.60 -8.47 -15.16
N ILE A 62 1.70 -8.41 -13.82
CA ILE A 62 0.91 -9.28 -12.93
C ILE A 62 -0.59 -9.04 -13.13
N PHE A 63 -1.03 -7.78 -13.21
CA PHE A 63 -2.45 -7.42 -13.36
C PHE A 63 -3.03 -7.80 -14.72
N GLN A 64 -2.18 -8.01 -15.74
CA GLN A 64 -2.59 -8.53 -17.05
C GLN A 64 -2.59 -10.06 -17.14
N SER A 65 -1.95 -10.75 -16.19
CA SER A 65 -1.79 -12.20 -16.24
C SER A 65 -3.10 -12.94 -15.98
N ARG A 66 -3.29 -14.06 -16.70
CA ARG A 66 -4.44 -14.96 -16.52
C ARG A 66 -4.16 -16.09 -15.53
N LYS A 67 -2.94 -16.21 -15.00
CA LYS A 67 -2.58 -17.27 -14.04
C LYS A 67 -3.39 -17.16 -12.75
N PRO A 68 -3.86 -18.28 -12.16
CA PRO A 68 -4.61 -18.26 -10.90
C PRO A 68 -3.87 -17.55 -9.76
N GLN A 69 -2.55 -17.71 -9.68
CA GLN A 69 -1.70 -17.10 -8.66
C GLN A 69 -1.63 -15.57 -8.83
N ALA A 70 -1.48 -15.09 -10.06
CA ALA A 70 -1.49 -13.66 -10.36
C ALA A 70 -2.85 -13.03 -10.06
N ARG A 71 -3.95 -13.73 -10.40
CA ARG A 71 -5.31 -13.32 -10.04
C ARG A 71 -5.54 -13.30 -8.53
N ALA A 72 -5.00 -14.27 -7.79
CA ALA A 72 -5.08 -14.29 -6.33
C ALA A 72 -4.35 -13.10 -5.71
N PHE A 73 -3.13 -12.81 -6.19
CA PHE A 73 -2.38 -11.62 -5.79
C PHE A 73 -3.13 -10.33 -6.11
N GLN A 74 -3.64 -10.18 -7.34
CA GLN A 74 -4.43 -9.03 -7.76
C GLN A 74 -5.66 -8.84 -6.86
N ARG A 75 -6.39 -9.91 -6.52
CA ARG A 75 -7.55 -9.85 -5.62
C ARG A 75 -7.16 -9.44 -4.21
N TRP A 76 -6.05 -9.95 -3.69
CA TRP A 76 -5.54 -9.53 -2.39
C TRP A 76 -5.14 -8.05 -2.39
N VAL A 77 -4.39 -7.59 -3.40
CA VAL A 77 -4.00 -6.18 -3.53
C VAL A 77 -5.23 -5.27 -3.64
N THR A 78 -6.17 -5.59 -4.54
CA THR A 78 -7.33 -4.74 -4.83
C THR A 78 -8.46 -4.85 -3.80
N GLY A 79 -8.60 -6.00 -3.14
CA GLY A 79 -9.66 -6.26 -2.16
C GLY A 79 -9.26 -5.98 -0.72
N GLU A 80 -7.97 -6.03 -0.40
CA GLU A 80 -7.47 -5.90 0.97
C GLU A 80 -6.46 -4.76 1.12
N VAL A 81 -5.37 -4.78 0.35
CA VAL A 81 -4.26 -3.83 0.52
C VAL A 81 -4.66 -2.40 0.15
N LEU A 82 -5.12 -2.18 -1.08
CA LEU A 82 -5.52 -0.84 -1.55
C LEU A 82 -6.71 -0.27 -0.74
N PRO A 83 -7.75 -1.05 -0.39
CA PRO A 83 -8.79 -0.57 0.52
C PRO A 83 -8.27 -0.21 1.91
N SER A 84 -7.31 -0.98 2.45
CA SER A 84 -6.68 -0.67 3.74
C SER A 84 -5.86 0.60 3.67
N LEU A 85 -5.03 0.77 2.64
CA LEU A 85 -4.29 2.00 2.41
C LEU A 85 -5.21 3.21 2.22
N ARG A 86 -6.33 3.06 1.49
CA ARG A 86 -7.31 4.14 1.29
C ARG A 86 -8.03 4.53 2.58
N LYS A 87 -8.47 3.54 3.37
CA LYS A 87 -9.20 3.77 4.63
C LYS A 87 -8.26 4.27 5.70
N TYR A 88 -7.18 3.54 5.94
CA TYR A 88 -6.35 3.68 7.13
C TYR A 88 -5.02 4.39 6.87
N GLY A 89 -4.58 4.49 5.61
CA GLY A 89 -3.30 5.08 5.24
C GLY A 89 -2.10 4.15 5.42
N TYR A 90 -2.34 2.89 5.77
CA TYR A 90 -1.35 1.85 6.00
C TYR A 90 -1.96 0.46 5.76
N TYR A 91 -1.10 -0.55 5.66
CA TYR A 91 -1.48 -1.96 5.62
C TYR A 91 -0.55 -2.74 6.57
N VAL A 92 -1.13 -3.56 7.44
CA VAL A 92 -0.39 -4.50 8.29
C VAL A 92 -0.77 -5.89 7.82
N ALA A 93 0.21 -6.64 7.33
CA ALA A 93 -0.04 -7.99 6.85
C ALA A 93 -0.57 -8.89 7.98
N PRO A 94 -1.57 -9.75 7.72
CA PRO A 94 -2.00 -10.75 8.69
C PRO A 94 -0.83 -11.59 9.18
N GLY A 95 -0.64 -11.67 10.50
CA GLY A 95 0.47 -12.40 11.10
C GLY A 95 1.81 -11.67 11.11
N ALA A 96 1.87 -10.40 10.70
CA ALA A 96 3.06 -9.58 10.90
C ALA A 96 3.43 -9.51 12.39
N GLN A 97 4.61 -10.02 12.73
CA GLN A 97 5.18 -9.88 14.06
C GLN A 97 5.93 -8.56 14.12
N LEU A 98 5.24 -7.53 14.59
CA LEU A 98 5.87 -6.25 14.89
C LEU A 98 6.50 -6.33 16.27
N THR A 99 7.74 -5.83 16.39
CA THR A 99 8.31 -5.54 17.72
C THR A 99 7.47 -4.47 18.41
N ASP A 100 7.58 -4.36 19.73
CA ASP A 100 6.88 -3.30 20.47
C ASP A 100 7.26 -1.92 19.93
N GLU A 101 8.55 -1.66 19.66
CA GLU A 101 9.00 -0.41 19.04
C GLU A 101 8.36 -0.13 17.67
N GLN A 102 8.26 -1.14 16.80
CA GLN A 102 7.62 -1.00 15.50
C GLN A 102 6.12 -0.70 15.62
N ARG A 103 5.45 -1.37 16.58
CA ARG A 103 4.04 -1.11 16.89
C ARG A 103 3.85 0.30 17.40
N GLU A 104 4.67 0.74 18.35
CA GLU A 104 4.58 2.09 18.93
C GLU A 104 4.84 3.18 17.88
N GLU A 105 5.84 3.01 17.02
CA GLU A 105 6.10 3.91 15.89
C GLU A 105 4.89 3.98 14.95
N LEU A 106 4.34 2.82 14.60
CA LEU A 106 3.18 2.70 13.73
C LEU A 106 1.94 3.40 14.33
N GLU A 107 1.64 3.17 15.61
CA GLU A 107 0.56 3.83 16.34
C GLU A 107 0.77 5.35 16.40
N ARG A 108 2.01 5.81 16.64
CA ARG A 108 2.36 7.22 16.69
C ARG A 108 2.15 7.92 15.34
N VAL A 109 2.64 7.33 14.25
CA VAL A 109 2.46 7.87 12.89
C VAL A 109 0.97 7.94 12.54
N MET A 110 0.19 6.90 12.89
CA MET A 110 -1.27 6.92 12.72
C MET A 110 -1.91 8.06 13.49
N MET A 111 -1.67 8.17 14.80
CA MET A 111 -2.27 9.23 15.62
C MET A 111 -1.89 10.62 15.13
N GLY A 112 -0.64 10.82 14.69
CA GLY A 112 -0.18 12.06 14.10
C GLY A 112 -0.98 12.50 12.87
N ARG A 113 -1.38 11.55 12.01
CA ARG A 113 -2.25 11.83 10.86
C ARG A 113 -3.69 12.09 11.31
N MET A 114 -4.19 11.26 12.21
CA MET A 114 -5.61 11.18 12.56
C MET A 114 -6.09 12.25 13.53
N ARG A 115 -5.22 12.81 14.37
CA ARG A 115 -5.57 13.82 15.38
C ARG A 115 -6.33 15.02 14.81
N ARG A 116 -6.09 15.36 13.53
CA ARG A 116 -6.78 16.47 12.84
C ARG A 116 -8.28 16.23 12.64
N TYR A 117 -8.69 14.97 12.65
CA TYR A 117 -10.07 14.53 12.51
C TYR A 117 -10.71 14.20 13.86
N LEU A 118 -10.01 14.41 14.99
CA LEU A 118 -10.55 14.14 16.32
C LEU A 118 -10.85 15.44 17.06
N SER A 119 -12.03 15.49 17.66
CA SER A 119 -12.49 16.57 18.51
C SER A 119 -12.54 16.12 19.97
N ARG A 120 -12.70 17.10 20.88
CA ARG A 120 -12.91 16.82 22.31
C ARG A 120 -14.13 15.91 22.55
N ARG A 121 -15.15 15.97 21.68
CA ARG A 121 -16.35 15.11 21.76
C ARG A 121 -15.99 13.65 21.50
N ASP A 122 -15.09 13.39 20.55
CA ASP A 122 -14.64 12.04 20.21
C ASP A 122 -13.88 11.41 21.38
N TYR A 123 -13.05 12.17 22.09
CA TYR A 123 -12.32 11.68 23.25
C TYR A 123 -13.28 11.17 24.35
N ILE A 124 -14.35 11.93 24.60
CA ILE A 124 -15.39 11.54 25.57
C ILE A 124 -16.14 10.30 25.09
N GLN A 125 -16.44 10.19 23.80
CA GLN A 125 -17.12 9.02 23.24
C GLN A 125 -16.26 7.75 23.35
N VAL A 126 -14.97 7.86 23.05
CA VAL A 126 -14.01 6.73 23.18
C VAL A 126 -13.84 6.34 24.65
N ALA A 127 -13.70 7.31 25.55
CA ALA A 127 -13.62 7.04 26.99
C ALA A 127 -14.85 6.25 27.48
N ARG A 128 -16.05 6.65 27.03
CA ARG A 128 -17.30 5.95 27.37
C ARG A 128 -17.38 4.54 26.78
N SER A 129 -16.96 4.35 25.52
CA SER A 129 -17.08 3.04 24.86
C SER A 129 -16.03 2.03 25.33
N THR A 130 -14.86 2.51 25.74
CA THR A 130 -13.73 1.64 26.15
C THR A 130 -13.60 1.48 27.67
N GLY A 131 -14.27 2.34 28.46
CA GLY A 131 -14.17 2.36 29.92
C GLY A 131 -12.93 3.07 30.46
N TYR A 132 -12.03 3.56 29.60
CA TYR A 132 -10.87 4.33 30.02
C TYR A 132 -11.22 5.79 30.35
N PRO A 133 -10.54 6.43 31.30
CA PRO A 133 -10.77 7.84 31.61
C PRO A 133 -10.30 8.75 30.46
N VAL A 134 -10.94 9.91 30.32
CA VAL A 134 -10.67 10.87 29.23
C VAL A 134 -9.19 11.29 29.17
N TRP A 135 -8.52 11.47 30.32
CA TRP A 135 -7.10 11.83 30.35
C TRP A 135 -6.22 10.74 29.71
N PHE A 136 -6.58 9.46 29.85
CA PHE A 136 -5.84 8.35 29.24
C PHE A 136 -6.01 8.38 27.71
N VAL A 137 -7.23 8.64 27.24
CA VAL A 137 -7.51 8.84 25.81
C VAL A 137 -6.70 10.02 25.26
N GLN A 138 -6.68 11.16 25.97
CA GLN A 138 -5.90 12.34 25.57
C GLN A 138 -4.39 12.05 25.51
N ARG A 139 -3.89 11.22 26.42
CA ARG A 139 -2.50 10.78 26.44
C ARG A 139 -2.14 9.96 25.22
N VAL A 140 -3.02 9.05 24.77
CA VAL A 140 -2.82 8.28 23.53
C VAL A 140 -2.88 9.19 22.30
N VAL A 141 -3.80 10.15 22.29
CA VAL A 141 -3.87 11.18 21.23
C VAL A 141 -2.62 12.06 21.16
N ALA A 142 -1.94 12.26 22.29
CA ALA A 142 -0.66 12.95 22.34
C ALA A 142 0.52 12.13 21.75
N GLY A 143 0.28 10.90 21.28
CA GLY A 143 1.26 10.07 20.59
C GLY A 143 1.90 8.98 21.46
N GLN A 144 1.36 8.72 22.65
CA GLN A 144 1.76 7.58 23.46
C GLN A 144 0.98 6.33 23.05
N ALA A 145 1.62 5.16 23.08
CA ALA A 145 0.95 3.90 22.80
C ALA A 145 -0.15 3.59 23.82
N GLY A 146 -1.21 2.92 23.37
CA GLY A 146 -2.29 2.54 24.27
C GLY A 146 -3.45 1.82 23.63
N SER A 147 -4.13 1.01 24.44
CA SER A 147 -5.21 0.10 24.03
C SER A 147 -6.43 0.77 23.38
N VAL A 148 -6.61 2.09 23.56
CA VAL A 148 -7.72 2.85 22.96
C VAL A 148 -7.46 3.28 21.51
N MET A 149 -6.28 2.98 20.96
CA MET A 149 -5.85 3.34 19.60
C MET A 149 -6.89 2.96 18.54
N LEU A 150 -7.41 1.73 18.58
CA LEU A 150 -8.39 1.25 17.61
C LEU A 150 -9.70 2.06 17.64
N ALA A 151 -10.19 2.37 18.83
CA ALA A 151 -11.42 3.16 18.99
C ALA A 151 -11.23 4.61 18.54
N LEU A 152 -10.07 5.21 18.82
CA LEU A 152 -9.68 6.51 18.27
C LEU A 152 -9.58 6.47 16.75
N GLN A 153 -9.06 5.35 16.22
CA GLN A 153 -8.93 5.16 14.80
C GLN A 153 -10.30 5.17 14.12
N GLU A 154 -11.24 4.34 14.57
CA GLU A 154 -12.61 4.29 14.04
C GLU A 154 -13.30 5.65 14.03
N ARG A 155 -13.12 6.45 15.10
CA ARG A 155 -13.69 7.80 15.18
C ARG A 155 -13.09 8.74 14.17
N ALA A 156 -11.76 8.81 14.10
CA ALA A 156 -11.12 9.72 13.15
C ALA A 156 -11.38 9.30 11.70
N LEU A 157 -11.56 8.02 11.40
CA LEU A 157 -11.98 7.57 10.07
C LEU A 157 -13.37 8.05 9.71
N LYS A 158 -14.32 7.94 10.65
CA LYS A 158 -15.68 8.45 10.47
C LYS A 158 -15.67 9.95 10.20
N ASN A 159 -14.88 10.70 10.96
CA ASN A 159 -14.74 12.14 10.80
C ASN A 159 -13.91 12.53 9.55
N CYS A 160 -12.99 11.67 9.12
CA CYS A 160 -12.18 11.85 7.90
C CYS A 160 -13.00 11.64 6.62
N GLN A 161 -14.00 10.76 6.64
CA GLN A 161 -14.96 10.64 5.51
C GLN A 161 -15.63 11.99 5.21
N GLU A 162 -15.76 12.86 6.21
CA GLU A 162 -16.32 14.22 6.07
C GLU A 162 -15.28 15.25 5.59
N HIS A 163 -13.98 14.94 5.61
CA HIS A 163 -12.87 15.84 5.26
C HIS A 163 -11.95 15.26 4.18
N VAL A 164 -12.13 15.74 2.93
CA VAL A 164 -11.32 15.54 1.70
C VAL A 164 -10.09 14.61 1.85
N ASN A 165 -10.32 13.33 1.55
CA ASN A 165 -9.30 12.31 1.32
C ASN A 165 -8.71 12.45 -0.11
N PRO A 166 -7.39 12.33 -0.34
CA PRO A 166 -6.79 12.28 -1.70
C PRO A 166 -7.18 11.04 -2.53
N LEU A 167 -7.86 10.06 -1.94
CA LEU A 167 -8.62 8.97 -2.55
C LEU A 167 -10.09 9.00 -2.08
N SER A 168 -10.63 10.20 -1.84
CA SER A 168 -12.04 10.40 -1.50
C SER A 168 -12.94 9.84 -2.57
N GLU A 169 -14.20 9.57 -2.21
CA GLU A 169 -15.24 9.22 -3.17
C GLU A 169 -15.25 10.21 -4.34
N ALA A 170 -15.19 11.52 -4.07
CA ALA A 170 -15.10 12.55 -5.10
C ALA A 170 -13.88 12.39 -6.04
N ARG A 171 -12.70 12.03 -5.51
CA ARG A 171 -11.53 11.78 -6.37
C ARG A 171 -11.63 10.46 -7.14
N MET A 172 -12.15 9.40 -6.52
CA MET A 172 -12.42 8.13 -7.22
C MET A 172 -13.43 8.34 -8.35
N THR A 173 -14.51 9.09 -8.10
CA THR A 173 -15.48 9.50 -9.11
C THR A 173 -14.80 10.32 -10.21
N SER A 174 -13.97 11.30 -9.87
CA SER A 174 -13.24 12.09 -10.87
C SER A 174 -12.26 11.26 -11.71
N VAL A 175 -11.67 10.20 -11.14
CA VAL A 175 -10.81 9.27 -11.87
C VAL A 175 -11.65 8.42 -12.81
N ILE A 176 -12.80 7.92 -12.34
CA ILE A 176 -13.75 7.17 -13.18
C ILE A 176 -14.23 8.02 -14.36
N GLU A 177 -14.64 9.27 -14.11
CA GLU A 177 -15.09 10.22 -15.14
C GLU A 177 -14.00 10.53 -16.18
N ARG A 178 -12.73 10.51 -15.79
CA ARG A 178 -11.60 10.71 -16.72
C ARG A 178 -11.26 9.46 -17.53
N LEU A 179 -11.71 8.29 -17.09
CA LEU A 179 -11.44 7.00 -17.73
C LEU A 179 -12.59 6.53 -18.63
N SER A 180 -13.79 7.11 -18.47
CA SER A 180 -14.99 6.89 -19.29
C SER A 180 -15.04 7.80 -20.50
#